data_AF-A0A133YGF3-F1
#
_entry.id   AF-A0A133YGF3-F1
#
_cell.length_a   1.000
_cell.length_b   1.000
_cell.length_c   1.000
_cell.angle_alpha   90.00
_cell.angle_beta   90.00
_cell.angle_gamma   90.00
#
_symmetry.space_group_name_H-M   'P 1'
#
loop_
_entity.id
_entity.type
_entity.pdbx_description
1 polymer ?
#
loop_
_entity_poly.entity_id
_entity_poly.type
_entity_poly.pdbx_seq_one_letter_code
_entity_poly.pdbx_strand_id
1 'polypeptide(L)' 'MKKQNLLTVFDENVWLSMVDYLTVHQDGKVEFTFLDGSKTELKC' A
#
# COMPACT_ATOMS: atom_id res chain seq x y z
N MET A 1 -7.01 -24.05 -10.94
CA MET A 1 -7.09 -22.82 -10.12
C MET A 1 -5.69 -22.23 -10.00
N LYS A 2 -5.43 -21.06 -10.57
CA LYS A 2 -4.11 -20.40 -10.45
C LYS A 2 -3.96 -19.87 -9.02
N LYS A 3 -3.07 -20.47 -8.22
CA LYS A 3 -2.43 -19.79 -7.08
C LYS A 3 -1.61 -18.65 -7.67
N GLN A 4 -2.22 -17.50 -7.93
CA GLN A 4 -1.47 -16.33 -8.39
C GLN A 4 -0.65 -15.86 -7.19
N ASN A 5 0.64 -16.20 -7.18
CA ASN A 5 1.73 -15.62 -6.38
C ASN A 5 1.28 -14.74 -5.21
N LEU A 6 0.64 -15.35 -4.21
CA LEU A 6 0.22 -14.63 -3.02
C LEU A 6 1.51 -14.35 -2.23
N LEU A 7 1.93 -13.09 -2.19
CA LEU A 7 3.05 -12.67 -1.37
C LEU A 7 2.63 -12.83 0.10
N THR A 8 3.09 -13.90 0.73
CA THR A 8 2.85 -14.19 2.15
C THR A 8 3.85 -13.47 3.06
N VAL A 9 4.84 -12.80 2.47
CA VAL A 9 5.86 -12.01 3.15
C VAL A 9 5.92 -10.64 2.50
N PHE A 10 6.28 -9.63 3.29
CA PHE A 10 6.50 -8.29 2.77
C PHE A 10 7.70 -8.29 1.82
N ASP A 11 7.52 -7.69 0.66
CA ASP A 11 8.56 -7.47 -0.34
C ASP A 11 8.65 -5.97 -0.63
N GLU A 12 9.80 -5.38 -0.29
CA GLU A 12 10.05 -3.95 -0.41
C GLU A 12 10.00 -3.47 -1.87
N ASN A 13 10.53 -4.26 -2.81
CA ASN A 13 10.55 -3.87 -4.23
C ASN A 13 9.14 -3.86 -4.80
N VAL A 14 8.32 -4.85 -4.42
CA VAL A 14 6.92 -4.89 -4.82
C VAL A 14 6.18 -3.71 -4.21
N TRP A 15 6.38 -3.42 -2.93
CA TRP A 15 5.77 -2.29 -2.25
C TRP A 15 6.10 -0.95 -2.93
N LEU A 16 7.38 -0.70 -3.22
CA LEU A 16 7.84 0.51 -3.92
C LEU A 16 7.30 0.61 -5.35
N SER A 17 7.02 -0.52 -6.00
CA SER A 17 6.42 -0.54 -7.35
C SER A 17 4.92 -0.30 -7.37
N MET A 18 4.24 -0.32 -6.21
CA MET A 18 2.78 -0.16 -6.12
C MET A 18 2.35 1.19 -5.53
N VAL A 19 3.09 1.70 -4.55
CA VAL A 19 2.76 2.94 -3.82
C VAL A 19 3.35 4.14 -4.54
N ASP A 20 2.53 5.18 -4.75
CA ASP A 20 2.97 6.46 -5.30
C ASP A 20 3.50 7.36 -4.16
N TYR A 21 2.63 7.67 -3.19
CA TYR A 21 2.98 8.44 -2.01
C TYR A 21 2.07 8.11 -0.82
N LEU A 22 2.51 8.51 0.38
CA LEU A 22 1.73 8.43 1.61
C LEU A 22 1.47 9.84 2.16
N THR A 23 0.30 10.03 2.76
CA THR A 23 -0.07 11.26 3.46
C THR A 23 -0.25 10.96 4.94
N VAL A 24 0.49 11.68 5.78
CA VAL A 24 0.33 11.62 7.24
C VAL A 24 -0.43 12.87 7.68
N HIS A 25 -1.60 12.64 8.27
CA HIS A 25 -2.45 13.70 8.80
C HIS A 25 -2.06 14.03 10.25
N GLN A 26 -2.39 15.24 10.70
CA GLN A 26 -2.06 15.72 12.05
C GLN A 26 -2.73 14.89 13.17
N ASP A 27 -3.85 14.23 12.87
CA ASP A 27 -4.57 13.33 13.77
C ASP A 27 -3.96 11.92 13.83
N GLY A 28 -2.84 11.69 13.13
CA GLY A 28 -2.16 10.40 13.09
C GLY A 28 -2.70 9.44 12.03
N LYS A 29 -3.72 9.84 11.24
CA LYS A 29 -4.20 9.04 10.12
C LYS A 29 -3.12 8.94 9.03
N VAL A 30 -2.96 7.75 8.48
CA VAL A 30 -2.09 7.50 7.32
C VAL A 30 -2.94 7.03 6.14
N GLU A 31 -2.83 7.74 5.02
CA GLU A 31 -3.45 7.37 3.74
C GLU A 31 -2.36 7.00 2.73
N PHE A 32 -2.49 5.81 2.13
CA PHE A 32 -1.65 5.39 1.01
C PHE A 32 -2.37 5.71 -0.30
N THR A 33 -1.64 6.31 -1.23
CA THR A 33 -2.07 6.47 -2.63
C THR A 33 -1.22 5.56 -3.50
N PHE A 34 -1.87 4.72 -4.30
CA PHE A 34 -1.21 3.80 -5.23
C PHE A 34 -1.06 4.43 -6.61
N LEU A 35 -0.18 3.87 -7.45
CA LEU A 35 0.08 4.37 -8.80
C LEU A 35 -1.16 4.33 -9.72
N ASP A 36 -2.14 3.49 -9.41
CA ASP A 36 -3.42 3.44 -10.14
C ASP A 36 -4.45 4.48 -9.66
N GLY A 37 -4.07 5.31 -8.69
CA GLY A 37 -4.93 6.33 -8.07
C GLY A 37 -5.87 5.80 -7.00
N SER A 38 -5.89 4.48 -6.74
CA SER A 38 -6.63 3.92 -5.61
C SER A 38 -5.99 4.32 -4.28
N LYS A 39 -6.80 4.26 -3.22
CA LYS A 39 -6.40 4.73 -1.88
C LYS A 39 -6.80 3.75 -0.81
N THR A 40 -5.97 3.60 0.21
CA THR A 40 -6.32 2.88 1.44
C THR A 40 -5.89 3.64 2.67
N GLU A 41 -6.72 3.57 3.70
CA GLU A 41 -6.44 4.15 5.03
C GLU A 41 -5.90 3.07 5.95
N LEU A 42 -4.86 3.42 6.73
CA LEU A 42 -4.44 2.62 7.87
C LEU A 42 -5.10 3.17 9.13
N LYS A 43 -5.90 2.34 9.80
CA LYS A 43 -6.39 2.62 11.14
C LYS A 43 -5.42 2.00 12.14
N CYS A 44 -4.73 2.86 12.88
CA CYS A 44 -3.88 2.48 14.00
C CYS A 44 -4.72 2.05 15.21
#